data_AF-A0A1H1BWX7-F1
#
_entry.id   AF-A0A1H1BWX7-F1
#
_cell.length_a   1.000
_cell.length_b   1.000
_cell.length_c   1.000
_cell.angle_alpha   90.00
_cell.angle_beta   90.00
_cell.angle_gamma   90.00
#
_symmetry.space_group_name_H-M   'P 1'
#
loop_
_entity.id
_entity.type
_entity.pdbx_description
1 polymer ?
#
loop_
_entity_poly.entity_id
_entity_poly.type
_entity_poly.pdbx_seq_one_letter_code
_entity_poly.pdbx_strand_id
1 'polypeptide(L)'
;MIKKRLMLFLLIGLYLTGCSNLYSPSSKAYYVGESENWKIVYDRDKHLVIEYIGDEPIPQEKIEISRKYKEMKFTKSFPLSEKGKQTIGFQLSEEPTSYEITIHWEEHTESLNLKEM
;
A
#
# COMPACT_ATOMS: atom_id res chain seq x y z
N MET A 1 9.95 -47.59 -30.75
CA MET A 1 9.84 -46.11 -30.69
C MET A 1 8.38 -45.70 -30.59
N ILE A 2 7.85 -45.48 -29.38
CA ILE A 2 6.53 -44.86 -29.16
C ILE A 2 6.74 -43.80 -28.08
N LYS A 3 6.75 -42.53 -28.49
CA LYS A 3 6.90 -41.36 -27.62
C LYS A 3 5.64 -41.24 -26.76
N LYS A 4 5.75 -41.50 -25.46
CA LYS A 4 4.73 -41.15 -24.45
C LYS A 4 4.63 -39.63 -24.39
N ARG A 5 3.72 -39.04 -25.16
CA ARG A 5 3.32 -37.64 -24.99
C ARG A 5 2.35 -37.57 -23.83
N LEU A 6 2.88 -37.07 -22.71
CA LEU A 6 2.19 -36.71 -21.49
C LEU A 6 1.13 -35.64 -21.80
N MET A 7 -0.13 -36.05 -21.89
CA MET A 7 -1.25 -35.12 -21.99
C MET A 7 -1.72 -34.84 -20.56
N LEU A 8 -1.14 -33.83 -19.93
CA LEU A 8 -1.57 -33.33 -18.61
C LEU A 8 -2.36 -32.04 -18.83
N PHE A 9 -3.61 -32.20 -19.24
CA PHE A 9 -4.64 -31.17 -19.09
C PHE A 9 -5.61 -31.69 -18.03
N LEU A 10 -5.46 -31.22 -16.81
CA LEU A 10 -6.54 -31.25 -15.84
C LEU A 10 -6.45 -29.97 -15.02
N LEU A 11 -7.26 -29.02 -15.48
CA LEU A 11 -7.80 -27.92 -14.70
C LEU A 11 -8.20 -28.44 -13.31
N ILE A 12 -7.49 -27.96 -12.28
CA ILE A 12 -8.05 -27.93 -10.93
C ILE A 12 -8.14 -26.45 -10.59
N GLY A 13 -9.32 -25.91 -10.87
CA GLY A 13 -9.79 -24.71 -10.23
C GLY A 13 -9.97 -25.02 -8.75
N LEU A 14 -9.13 -24.40 -7.92
CA LEU A 14 -9.47 -24.08 -6.55
C LEU A 14 -9.32 -22.57 -6.45
N TYR A 15 -10.48 -21.93 -6.51
CA TYR A 15 -10.69 -20.55 -6.14
C TYR A 15 -9.93 -20.27 -4.85
N LEU A 16 -8.95 -19.37 -4.94
CA LEU A 16 -8.36 -18.69 -3.81
C LEU A 16 -9.49 -17.98 -3.07
N THR A 17 -10.03 -18.61 -2.03
CA THR A 17 -10.71 -17.90 -0.94
C THR A 17 -9.62 -17.22 -0.10
N GLY A 18 -9.01 -16.19 -0.68
CA GLY A 18 -8.12 -15.26 0.00
C GLY A 18 -8.91 -13.98 0.29
N CYS A 19 -9.06 -13.66 1.57
CA CYS A 19 -9.74 -12.46 2.07
C CYS A 19 -9.34 -11.17 1.34
N SER A 20 -10.31 -10.41 0.83
CA SER A 20 -10.11 -8.99 0.54
C SER A 20 -11.42 -8.21 0.53
N ASN A 21 -12.29 -8.44 1.52
CA ASN A 21 -13.48 -7.60 1.74
C ASN A 21 -13.11 -6.35 2.57
N LEU A 22 -12.12 -5.58 2.11
CA LEU A 22 -11.71 -4.30 2.74
C LEU A 22 -11.86 -3.08 1.81
N TYR A 23 -12.33 -3.29 0.59
CA TYR A 23 -12.67 -2.22 -0.33
C TYR A 23 -14.14 -2.38 -0.72
N SER A 24 -15.02 -1.71 0.03
CA SER A 24 -16.35 -1.41 -0.49
C SER A 24 -16.17 -0.28 -1.50
N PRO A 25 -16.39 -0.48 -2.81
CA PRO A 25 -16.27 0.56 -3.82
C PRO A 25 -17.51 1.46 -3.77
N SER A 26 -17.81 2.03 -2.60
CA SER A 26 -18.83 3.06 -2.47
C SER A 26 -18.21 4.42 -2.79
N SER A 27 -18.10 4.70 -4.09
CA SER A 27 -18.24 6.03 -4.72
C SER A 27 -17.51 7.26 -4.15
N LYS A 28 -16.45 7.13 -3.34
CA LYS A 28 -15.59 8.25 -2.95
C LYS A 28 -14.25 8.10 -3.64
N ALA A 29 -13.86 9.10 -4.42
CA ALA A 29 -12.54 9.16 -5.04
C ALA A 29 -11.47 8.95 -3.96
N TYR A 30 -10.52 8.05 -4.22
CA TYR A 30 -9.41 7.75 -3.33
C TYR A 30 -8.10 7.99 -4.07
N TYR A 31 -7.04 8.28 -3.33
CA TYR A 31 -5.74 8.55 -3.93
C TYR A 31 -4.82 7.35 -3.72
N VAL A 32 -4.15 6.89 -4.77
CA VAL A 32 -3.22 5.75 -4.73
C VAL A 32 -1.87 6.16 -5.26
N GLY A 33 -0.81 5.71 -4.62
CA GLY A 33 0.54 5.77 -5.13
C GLY A 33 1.31 4.53 -4.74
N GLU A 34 2.18 4.11 -5.63
CA GLU A 34 3.02 2.94 -5.48
C GLU A 34 4.47 3.34 -5.80
N SER A 35 5.39 2.75 -5.06
CA SER A 35 6.84 2.78 -5.32
C SER A 35 7.33 1.33 -5.42
N GLU A 36 8.65 1.11 -5.36
CA GLU A 36 9.22 -0.24 -5.44
C GLU A 36 8.77 -1.10 -4.26
N ASN A 37 8.78 -0.56 -3.04
CA ASN A 37 8.48 -1.32 -1.83
C ASN A 37 7.14 -0.99 -1.19
N TRP A 38 6.44 0.06 -1.63
CA TRP A 38 5.27 0.56 -0.90
C TRP A 38 4.07 0.84 -1.79
N LYS A 39 2.90 0.50 -1.27
CA LYS A 39 1.61 0.94 -1.76
C LYS A 39 0.93 1.77 -0.69
N ILE A 40 0.48 2.97 -1.07
CA ILE A 40 -0.28 3.84 -0.20
C ILE A 40 -1.63 4.16 -0.82
N VAL A 41 -2.66 3.99 -0.01
CA VAL A 41 -4.04 4.40 -0.34
C VAL A 41 -4.48 5.44 0.68
N TYR A 42 -4.91 6.60 0.20
CA TYR A 42 -5.56 7.62 1.03
C TYR A 42 -7.05 7.65 0.70
N ASP A 43 -7.87 7.21 1.66
CA ASP A 43 -9.30 7.41 1.59
C ASP A 43 -9.63 8.86 1.99
N ARG A 44 -10.57 9.50 1.30
CA ARG A 44 -11.04 10.86 1.68
C ARG A 44 -11.74 10.89 3.04
N ASP A 45 -12.03 9.72 3.63
CA ASP A 45 -12.46 9.56 5.03
C ASP A 45 -11.28 9.67 6.02
N LYS A 46 -10.15 10.15 5.51
CA LYS A 46 -8.94 10.62 6.18
C LYS A 46 -8.06 9.52 6.76
N HIS A 47 -8.17 8.30 6.27
CA HIS A 47 -7.24 7.24 6.58
C HIS A 47 -6.23 7.05 5.47
N LEU A 48 -5.00 6.81 5.88
CA LEU A 48 -3.90 6.44 5.02
C LEU A 48 -3.55 5.00 5.32
N VAL A 49 -3.76 4.12 4.35
CA VAL A 49 -3.41 2.71 4.39
C VAL A 49 -2.05 2.56 3.74
N ILE A 50 -1.10 2.07 4.52
CA ILE A 50 0.26 1.77 4.08
C ILE A 50 0.43 0.27 4.02
N GLU A 51 0.93 -0.21 2.90
CA GLU A 51 1.15 -1.61 2.63
C GLU A 51 2.55 -1.78 2.04
N TYR A 52 3.37 -2.59 2.69
CA TYR A 52 4.64 -3.03 2.15
C TYR A 52 4.36 -4.09 1.07
N ILE A 53 4.89 -3.86 -0.12
CA ILE A 53 4.71 -4.70 -1.31
C ILE A 53 6.05 -5.16 -1.91
N GLY A 54 7.16 -4.85 -1.23
CA GLY A 54 8.49 -5.24 -1.66
C GLY A 54 8.72 -6.75 -1.58
N ASP A 55 9.70 -7.22 -2.32
CA ASP A 55 10.09 -8.64 -2.37
C ASP A 55 10.96 -9.07 -1.17
N GLU A 56 11.54 -8.10 -0.45
CA GLU A 56 12.38 -8.33 0.74
C GLU A 56 11.53 -8.56 2.01
N PRO A 57 12.13 -9.03 3.11
CA PRO A 57 11.41 -9.16 4.37
C PRO A 57 10.80 -7.84 4.84
N ILE A 58 9.60 -7.91 5.43
CA ILE A 58 8.92 -6.75 6.00
C ILE A 58 9.82 -6.06 7.04
N PRO A 59 10.07 -4.74 6.92
CA PRO A 59 10.86 -3.99 7.88
C PRO A 59 10.30 -4.13 9.30
N GLN A 60 11.15 -4.54 10.24
CA GLN A 60 10.77 -4.72 11.64
C GLN A 60 10.92 -3.44 12.46
N GLU A 61 11.65 -2.46 11.93
CA GLU A 61 11.87 -1.17 12.58
C GLU A 61 10.65 -0.24 12.45
N LYS A 62 10.75 0.92 13.12
CA LYS A 62 9.76 1.98 12.93
C LYS A 62 9.95 2.58 11.55
N ILE A 63 8.86 2.68 10.82
CA ILE A 63 8.80 3.40 9.55
C ILE A 63 8.41 4.82 9.85
N GLU A 64 9.10 5.78 9.25
CA GLU A 64 8.73 7.18 9.27
C GLU A 64 8.08 7.57 7.95
N ILE A 65 6.88 8.14 8.04
CA ILE A 65 6.19 8.70 6.89
C ILE A 65 6.13 10.21 7.04
N SER A 66 6.63 10.88 6.02
CA SER A 66 6.50 12.31 5.83
C SER A 66 5.53 12.60 4.70
N ARG A 67 4.60 13.51 4.94
CA ARG A 67 3.63 13.99 3.95
C ARG A 67 3.71 15.51 3.86
N LYS A 68 3.71 16.04 2.65
CA LYS A 68 3.52 17.48 2.45
C LYS A 68 2.03 17.78 2.21
N TYR A 69 1.55 18.81 2.87
CA TYR A 69 0.19 19.32 2.79
C TYR A 69 0.29 20.84 2.72
N LYS A 70 0.08 21.42 1.53
CA LYS A 70 0.38 22.85 1.28
C LYS A 70 1.82 23.19 1.70
N GLU A 71 2.00 24.09 2.66
CA GLU A 71 3.30 24.48 3.23
C GLU A 71 3.69 23.69 4.50
N MET A 72 2.82 22.78 4.96
CA MET A 72 3.05 21.98 6.15
C MET A 72 3.64 20.62 5.79
N LYS A 73 4.64 20.17 6.54
CA LYS A 73 5.15 18.80 6.51
C LYS A 73 4.69 18.07 7.77
N PHE A 74 3.95 16.99 7.60
CA PHE A 74 3.55 16.10 8.68
C PHE A 74 4.41 14.86 8.66
N THR A 75 5.01 14.53 9.80
CA THR A 75 5.85 13.35 9.94
C THR A 75 5.31 12.47 11.06
N LYS A 76 5.21 11.16 10.83
CA LYS A 76 4.74 10.20 11.81
C LYS A 76 5.53 8.91 11.69
N SER A 77 6.02 8.42 12.83
CA SER A 77 6.76 7.17 12.91
C SER A 77 5.94 6.10 13.63
N PHE A 78 5.94 4.87 13.10
CA PHE A 78 5.14 3.76 13.64
C PHE A 78 5.76 2.42 13.23
N PRO A 79 5.60 1.36 14.04
CA PRO A 79 5.95 0.01 13.61
C PRO A 79 4.92 -0.51 12.59
N LEU A 80 5.37 -1.34 11.65
CA LEU A 80 4.47 -2.06 10.77
C LEU A 80 3.92 -3.31 11.48
N SER A 81 2.73 -3.77 11.08
CA SER A 81 2.25 -5.07 11.54
C SER A 81 3.03 -6.20 10.87
N GLU A 82 2.96 -7.41 11.43
CA GLU A 82 3.52 -8.64 10.82
C GLU A 82 3.00 -8.91 9.40
N LYS A 83 1.86 -8.33 9.02
CA LYS A 83 1.28 -8.43 7.69
C LYS A 83 1.78 -7.36 6.72
N GLY A 84 2.74 -6.53 7.13
CA GLY A 84 3.27 -5.47 6.28
C GLY A 84 2.29 -4.32 6.06
N LYS A 85 1.28 -4.17 6.93
CA LYS A 85 0.18 -3.22 6.71
C LYS A 85 -0.11 -2.37 7.93
N GLN A 86 -0.39 -1.09 7.72
CA GLN A 86 -0.84 -0.18 8.78
C GLN A 86 -1.87 0.81 8.26
N THR A 87 -2.81 1.20 9.13
CA THR A 87 -3.77 2.27 8.83
C THR A 87 -3.58 3.41 9.80
N ILE A 88 -3.50 4.63 9.26
CA ILE A 88 -3.26 5.85 10.02
C ILE A 88 -4.38 6.83 9.74
N GLY A 89 -5.13 7.19 10.79
CA GLY A 89 -6.06 8.31 10.73
C GLY A 89 -5.31 9.65 10.75
N PHE A 90 -5.70 10.55 9.85
CA PHE A 90 -5.28 11.94 9.83
C PHE A 90 -6.50 12.84 10.02
N GLN A 91 -6.55 13.61 11.10
CA GLN A 91 -7.61 14.61 11.26
C GLN A 91 -7.20 15.91 10.56
N LEU A 92 -7.32 15.94 9.24
CA LEU A 92 -7.12 17.18 8.46
C LEU A 92 -8.48 17.80 8.13
N SER A 93 -8.63 19.10 8.36
CA SER A 93 -9.87 19.86 8.10
C SER A 93 -10.02 20.30 6.65
N GLU A 94 -8.95 20.28 5.87
CA GLU A 94 -8.88 20.86 4.52
C GLU A 94 -8.39 19.82 3.49
N GLU A 95 -8.72 20.02 2.21
CA GLU A 95 -8.23 19.18 1.10
C GLU A 95 -6.80 19.59 0.65
N PRO A 96 -5.87 18.64 0.51
CA PRO A 96 -4.48 18.92 0.16
C PRO A 96 -4.32 19.40 -1.29
N THR A 97 -3.31 20.23 -1.51
CA THR A 97 -2.88 20.64 -2.86
C THR A 97 -1.89 19.67 -3.51
N SER A 98 -1.25 18.81 -2.72
CA SER A 98 -0.35 17.76 -3.18
C SER A 98 -0.42 16.53 -2.28
N TYR A 99 -0.14 15.36 -2.85
CA TYR A 99 -0.13 14.07 -2.16
C TYR A 99 1.25 13.41 -2.26
N GLU A 100 2.30 14.20 -2.00
CA GLU A 100 3.67 13.69 -1.95
C GLU A 100 3.90 13.02 -0.60
N ILE A 101 4.39 11.78 -0.65
CA ILE A 101 4.73 10.98 0.51
C ILE A 101 6.17 10.51 0.39
N THR A 102 6.92 10.67 1.47
CA THR A 102 8.25 10.10 1.64
C THR A 102 8.21 9.09 2.79
N ILE A 103 8.79 7.92 2.58
CA ILE A 103 8.85 6.83 3.54
C ILE A 103 10.32 6.55 3.81
N HIS A 104 10.68 6.51 5.09
CA HIS A 104 12.02 6.15 5.56
C HIS A 104 11.91 4.92 6.47
N TRP A 105 12.76 3.93 6.23
CA TRP A 105 12.93 2.76 7.10
C TRP A 105 14.37 2.27 6.96
N GLU A 106 14.99 1.86 8.05
CA GLU A 106 16.39 1.42 8.06
C GLU A 106 17.29 2.44 7.34
N GLU A 107 18.01 2.04 6.29
CA GLU A 107 18.84 2.91 5.43
C GLU A 107 18.16 3.32 4.12
N HIS A 108 16.88 2.98 3.94
CA HIS A 108 16.13 3.20 2.72
C HIS A 108 15.26 4.46 2.77
N THR A 109 15.03 5.04 1.59
CA THR A 109 14.12 6.18 1.42
C THR A 109 13.42 6.06 0.08
N GLU A 110 12.09 6.12 0.10
CA GLU A 110 11.28 6.15 -1.12
C GLU A 110 10.31 7.32 -1.10
N SER A 111 10.04 7.88 -2.28
CA SER A 111 9.06 8.95 -2.44
C SER A 111 8.06 8.58 -3.53
N LEU A 112 6.78 8.81 -3.25
CA LEU A 112 5.68 8.54 -4.16
C LEU A 112 4.67 9.68 -4.14
N ASN A 113 3.98 9.86 -5.28
CA ASN A 113 2.90 10.82 -5.42
C ASN A 113 1.59 10.07 -5.57
N LEU A 114 0.61 10.35 -4.72
CA LEU A 114 -0.71 9.75 -4.87
C LEU A 114 -1.50 10.42 -6.01
N LYS A 115 -2.18 9.61 -6.80
CA LYS A 115 -3.06 10.04 -7.90
C LYS A 115 -4.49 9.65 -7.59
N GLU A 116 -5.43 10.50 -7.97
CA GLU A 116 -6.87 10.22 -7.85
C GLU A 116 -7.26 9.06 -8.77
N MET A 117 -8.10 8.15 -8.27
CA MET A 117 -8.61 6.96 -8.97
C MET A 117 -10.13 6.96 -9.02
#